data_AF-A0A3N1IVV9-F1
#
_entry.id   AF-A0A3N1IVV9-F1
#
_cell.length_a   1.000
_cell.length_b   1.000
_cell.length_c   1.000
_cell.angle_alpha   90.00
_cell.angle_beta   90.00
_cell.angle_gamma   90.00
#
_symmetry.space_group_name_H-M   'P 1'
#
loop_
_entity.id
_entity.type
_entity.pdbx_description
1 polymer ?
#
loop_
_entity_poly.entity_id
_entity_poly.type
_entity_poly.pdbx_seq_one_letter_code
_entity_poly.pdbx_strand_id
1 'polypeptide(L)'
;MDKPGVMSGAAFDVHNLDAIRLAAKRSPQQGLKAAAQQLEGLFVQMMLKSMRDASFKGGLFDNQQSEMFTSLYDQQISQDIAAQGKLGFADLIARQLHGSDPASASGQGHEALISSFLAATQHPRTVAHAALRQDNPERETGVDDESPDNGAFVARLVSPARDIARKSGIPHQLIIAQAALESGWGNRQILTREGKPSFNLFGIKATPDWKGATTEIATTEYINGVAEKVKATFRVYKNYADALSDYAAFLTRNPRYQNVINSPSLEHAAHALQNGGYATDPNYAKKLMNIIRYVEKNLSGAAENYKKDFDTLF
;
A
#
# COMPACT_ATOMS: atom_id res chain seq x y z
N MET A 1 -21.76 32.98 36.06
CA MET A 1 -21.10 33.45 34.81
C MET A 1 -20.26 32.26 34.38
N ASP A 2 -20.82 31.38 33.55
CA ASP A 2 -20.30 30.02 33.43
C ASP A 2 -20.04 29.70 31.96
N LYS A 3 -18.85 29.14 31.69
CA LYS A 3 -18.49 28.64 30.38
C LYS A 3 -18.82 27.15 30.33
N PRO A 4 -19.64 26.66 29.38
CA PRO A 4 -19.85 25.23 29.23
C PRO A 4 -18.52 24.57 28.82
N GLY A 5 -18.08 23.57 29.59
CA GLY A 5 -16.92 22.77 29.23
C GLY A 5 -17.22 21.90 28.00
N VAL A 6 -16.35 21.94 27.00
CA VAL A 6 -16.43 21.04 25.85
C VAL A 6 -15.89 19.67 26.30
N MET A 7 -16.75 18.65 26.24
CA MET A 7 -16.38 17.28 26.63
C MET A 7 -15.33 16.69 25.67
N SER A 8 -14.29 16.09 26.22
CA SER A 8 -13.30 15.33 25.44
C SER A 8 -13.89 13.99 24.97
N GLY A 9 -14.55 14.02 23.81
CA GLY A 9 -14.94 12.83 23.04
C GLY A 9 -13.88 12.49 21.99
N ALA A 10 -13.82 11.22 21.57
CA ALA A 10 -12.91 10.80 20.50
C ALA A 10 -13.17 11.58 19.19
N ALA A 11 -12.12 11.90 18.45
CA ALA A 11 -12.11 12.87 17.35
C ALA A 11 -12.96 12.51 16.10
N PHE A 12 -13.74 11.42 16.16
CA PHE A 12 -14.57 10.90 15.07
C PHE A 12 -16.01 10.55 15.51
N ASP A 13 -16.47 11.05 16.67
CA ASP A 13 -17.89 10.94 17.01
C ASP A 13 -18.74 11.84 16.10
N VAL A 14 -19.67 11.22 15.37
CA VAL A 14 -20.60 11.87 14.44
C VAL A 14 -21.43 12.96 15.14
N HIS A 15 -21.76 12.79 16.42
CA HIS A 15 -22.52 13.78 17.20
C HIS A 15 -21.78 15.13 17.34
N ASN A 16 -20.44 15.12 17.31
CA ASN A 16 -19.64 16.33 17.42
C ASN A 16 -19.72 17.19 16.14
N LEU A 17 -19.86 16.56 14.97
CA LEU A 17 -20.01 17.26 13.69
C LEU A 17 -21.31 18.06 13.62
N ASP A 18 -22.40 17.54 14.16
CA ASP A 18 -23.69 18.26 14.19
C ASP A 18 -23.73 19.36 15.26
N ALA A 19 -23.00 19.20 16.37
CA ALA A 19 -22.73 20.31 17.30
C ALA A 19 -21.94 21.45 16.63
N ILE A 20 -20.88 21.13 15.87
CA ILE A 20 -20.08 22.10 15.09
C ILE A 20 -20.95 22.78 14.02
N ARG A 21 -21.79 22.03 13.28
CA ARG A 21 -22.74 22.60 12.30
C ARG A 21 -23.75 23.54 12.96
N LEU A 22 -24.27 23.20 14.14
CA LEU A 22 -25.21 24.05 14.88
C LEU A 22 -24.54 25.32 15.41
N ALA A 23 -23.28 25.23 15.87
CA ALA A 23 -22.47 26.39 16.25
C ALA A 23 -22.17 27.30 15.06
N ALA A 24 -21.76 26.73 13.91
CA ALA A 24 -21.49 27.48 12.68
C ALA A 24 -22.73 28.22 12.14
N LYS A 25 -23.92 27.63 12.27
CA LYS A 25 -25.20 28.30 11.94
C LYS A 25 -25.57 29.45 12.87
N ARG A 26 -25.01 29.52 14.08
CA ARG A 26 -25.28 30.59 15.07
C ARG A 26 -24.21 31.69 15.07
N SER A 27 -22.95 31.31 14.87
CA SER A 27 -21.79 32.20 14.86
C SER A 27 -20.78 31.73 13.80
N PRO A 28 -20.86 32.19 12.54
CA PRO A 28 -20.04 31.65 11.43
C PRO A 28 -18.54 31.66 11.69
N GLN A 29 -18.01 32.74 12.26
CA GLN A 29 -16.57 32.85 12.61
C GLN A 29 -16.14 31.90 13.73
N GLN A 30 -17.01 31.62 14.71
CA GLN A 30 -16.71 30.67 15.80
C GLN A 30 -16.78 29.22 15.30
N GLY A 31 -17.75 28.90 14.44
CA GLY A 31 -17.82 27.60 13.77
C GLY A 31 -16.63 27.33 12.86
N LEU A 32 -16.19 28.36 12.10
CA LEU A 32 -14.99 28.29 11.25
C LEU A 32 -13.73 28.03 12.09
N LYS A 33 -13.55 28.75 13.22
CA LYS A 33 -12.41 28.52 14.13
C LYS A 33 -12.46 27.13 14.77
N ALA A 34 -13.63 26.67 15.23
CA ALA A 34 -13.78 25.33 15.78
C ALA A 34 -13.42 24.24 14.76
N ALA A 35 -13.86 24.37 13.51
CA ALA A 35 -13.50 23.45 12.43
C ALA A 35 -11.99 23.50 12.11
N ALA A 36 -11.38 24.69 12.09
CA ALA A 36 -9.94 24.84 11.87
C ALA A 36 -9.10 24.23 13.00
N GLN A 37 -9.56 24.28 14.26
CA GLN A 37 -8.91 23.59 15.39
C GLN A 37 -9.00 22.06 15.28
N GLN A 38 -10.10 21.49 14.75
CA GLN A 38 -10.15 20.05 14.46
C GLN A 38 -9.16 19.65 13.36
N LEU A 39 -9.02 20.46 12.31
CA LEU A 39 -8.00 20.23 11.26
C LEU A 39 -6.56 20.35 11.79
N GLU A 40 -6.30 21.31 12.69
CA GLU A 40 -5.01 21.43 13.39
C GLU A 40 -4.72 20.18 14.25
N GLY A 41 -5.71 19.65 14.97
CA GLY A 41 -5.57 18.40 15.73
C GLY A 41 -5.25 17.18 14.87
N LEU A 42 -5.93 17.03 13.72
CA LEU A 42 -5.61 15.98 12.74
C LEU A 42 -4.19 16.13 12.17
N PHE A 43 -3.76 17.36 11.89
CA PHE A 43 -2.40 17.63 11.41
C PHE A 43 -1.33 17.30 12.47
N VAL A 44 -1.55 17.69 13.73
CA VAL A 44 -0.67 17.31 14.85
C VAL A 44 -0.62 15.80 15.05
N GLN A 45 -1.76 15.10 14.94
CA GLN A 45 -1.79 13.64 15.05
C GLN A 45 -1.01 12.95 13.91
N MET A 46 -1.11 13.46 12.68
CA MET A 46 -0.29 12.98 11.55
C MET A 46 1.19 13.30 11.75
N MET A 47 1.54 14.46 12.32
CA MET A 47 2.92 14.85 12.63
C MET A 47 3.52 13.95 13.71
N LEU A 48 2.86 13.77 14.86
CA LEU A 48 3.34 12.89 15.93
C LEU A 48 3.44 11.44 15.46
N LYS A 49 2.47 10.95 14.68
CA LYS A 49 2.53 9.63 14.07
C LYS A 49 3.73 9.48 13.14
N SER A 50 3.94 10.42 12.21
CA SER A 50 5.08 10.35 11.28
C SER A 50 6.43 10.54 11.97
N MET A 51 6.50 11.30 13.08
CA MET A 51 7.68 11.36 13.94
C MET A 51 7.95 10.04 14.67
N ARG A 52 6.92 9.30 15.13
CA ARG A 52 7.11 7.93 15.64
C ARG A 52 7.51 6.96 14.54
N ASP A 53 6.87 7.02 13.38
CA ASP A 53 7.16 6.12 12.26
C ASP A 53 8.56 6.39 11.64
N ALA A 54 9.14 7.57 11.91
CA ALA A 54 10.53 7.93 11.64
C ALA A 54 11.49 7.73 12.84
N SER A 55 11.00 7.33 14.01
CA SER A 55 11.81 7.01 15.17
C SER A 55 12.31 5.57 15.09
N PHE A 56 13.52 5.30 15.61
CA PHE A 56 14.14 3.97 15.53
C PHE A 56 13.45 2.97 16.46
N LYS A 57 12.48 2.22 15.92
CA LYS A 57 11.91 0.99 16.54
C LYS A 57 12.95 -0.13 16.59
N GLY A 58 13.91 0.01 17.50
CA GLY A 58 15.08 -0.88 17.64
C GLY A 58 15.36 -1.34 19.07
N GLY A 59 14.42 -1.14 20.00
CA GLY A 59 14.54 -1.57 21.40
C GLY A 59 13.89 -2.92 21.66
N LEU A 60 14.55 -3.77 22.46
CA LEU A 60 14.07 -5.10 22.90
C LEU A 60 12.79 -5.09 23.79
N PHE A 61 12.11 -3.95 23.89
CA PHE A 61 10.91 -3.73 24.72
C PHE A 61 9.71 -3.21 23.92
N ASP A 62 9.85 -3.01 22.60
CA ASP A 62 8.76 -2.55 21.75
C ASP A 62 7.81 -3.74 21.44
N ASN A 63 6.53 -3.59 21.77
CA ASN A 63 5.51 -4.63 21.62
C ASN A 63 4.14 -3.99 21.34
N GLN A 64 3.18 -4.79 20.85
CA GLN A 64 1.87 -4.27 20.42
C GLN A 64 1.08 -3.56 21.54
N GLN A 65 1.28 -3.94 22.81
CA GLN A 65 0.63 -3.28 23.95
C GLN A 65 1.25 -1.89 24.21
N SER A 66 2.57 -1.77 24.08
CA SER A 66 3.29 -0.48 24.08
C SER A 66 2.87 0.40 22.91
N GLU A 67 2.72 -0.15 21.69
CA GLU A 67 2.25 0.60 20.52
C GLU A 67 0.82 1.10 20.72
N MET A 68 -0.09 0.27 21.23
CA MET A 68 -1.47 0.65 21.55
C MET A 68 -1.50 1.78 22.59
N PHE A 69 -0.78 1.63 23.71
CA PHE A 69 -0.70 2.64 24.76
C PHE A 69 -0.14 3.98 24.25
N THR A 70 0.93 3.93 23.44
CA THR A 70 1.53 5.12 22.83
C THR A 70 0.58 5.77 21.82
N SER A 71 -0.21 5.00 21.07
CA SER A 71 -1.20 5.56 20.12
C SER A 71 -2.34 6.31 20.82
N LEU A 72 -2.77 5.83 22.00
CA LEU A 72 -3.75 6.51 22.85
C LEU A 72 -3.17 7.77 23.49
N TYR A 73 -1.90 7.72 23.90
CA TYR A 73 -1.16 8.86 24.45
C TYR A 73 -0.96 9.99 23.41
N ASP A 74 -0.56 9.65 22.18
CA ASP A 74 -0.47 10.60 21.07
C ASP A 74 -1.81 11.25 20.76
N GLN A 75 -2.91 10.48 20.81
CA GLN A 75 -4.25 10.99 20.56
C GLN A 75 -4.64 12.04 21.61
N GLN A 76 -4.37 11.77 22.90
CA GLN A 76 -4.61 12.73 23.98
C GLN A 76 -3.76 13.99 23.81
N ILE A 77 -2.46 13.86 23.55
CA ILE A 77 -1.55 14.99 23.30
C ILE A 77 -2.00 15.82 22.08
N SER A 78 -2.44 15.17 21.00
CA SER A 78 -2.94 15.86 19.80
C SER A 78 -4.18 16.70 20.10
N GLN A 79 -5.10 16.17 20.91
CA GLN A 79 -6.30 16.88 21.36
C GLN A 79 -5.95 18.03 22.30
N ASP A 80 -5.07 17.82 23.27
CA ASP A 80 -4.65 18.85 24.23
C ASP A 80 -3.89 20.01 23.55
N ILE A 81 -3.04 19.73 22.56
CA ILE A 81 -2.32 20.75 21.78
C ILE A 81 -3.29 21.58 20.93
N ALA A 82 -4.24 20.93 20.24
CA ALA A 82 -5.24 21.61 19.41
C ALA A 82 -6.27 22.41 20.23
N ALA A 83 -6.68 21.89 21.39
CA ALA A 83 -7.53 22.60 22.33
C ALA A 83 -6.84 23.84 22.92
N GLN A 84 -5.51 23.78 23.13
CA GLN A 84 -4.70 24.93 23.55
C GLN A 84 -4.39 25.90 22.40
N GLY A 85 -4.53 25.50 21.12
CA GLY A 85 -4.37 26.36 19.94
C GLY A 85 -2.96 26.96 19.75
N LYS A 86 -1.95 26.41 20.42
CA LYS A 86 -0.61 27.03 20.58
C LYS A 86 0.24 27.05 19.30
N LEU A 87 -0.12 26.28 18.28
CA LEU A 87 0.61 26.22 17.01
C LEU A 87 0.13 27.27 15.99
N GLY A 88 -1.10 27.78 16.14
CA GLY A 88 -1.63 28.89 15.34
C GLY A 88 -2.02 28.56 13.90
N PHE A 89 -1.90 27.29 13.46
CA PHE A 89 -2.35 26.86 12.13
C PHE A 89 -3.86 27.00 11.98
N ALA A 90 -4.62 26.75 13.05
CA ALA A 90 -6.07 26.98 13.06
C ALA A 90 -6.44 28.45 12.76
N ASP A 91 -5.68 29.41 13.30
CA ASP A 91 -5.90 30.85 13.04
C ASP A 91 -5.40 31.28 11.65
N LEU A 92 -4.37 30.62 11.09
CA LEU A 92 -3.94 30.84 9.71
C LEU A 92 -4.99 30.32 8.71
N ILE A 93 -5.50 29.11 8.91
CA ILE A 93 -6.57 28.51 8.08
C ILE A 93 -7.85 29.36 8.17
N ALA A 94 -8.24 29.79 9.38
CA ALA A 94 -9.39 30.65 9.57
C ALA A 94 -9.25 32.01 8.85
N ARG A 95 -8.05 32.61 8.84
CA ARG A 95 -7.77 33.85 8.07
C ARG A 95 -7.83 33.61 6.57
N GLN A 96 -7.22 32.53 6.08
CA GLN A 96 -7.19 32.20 4.65
C GLN A 96 -8.59 31.92 4.07
N LEU A 97 -9.54 31.42 4.88
CA LEU A 97 -10.95 31.25 4.50
C LEU A 97 -11.82 32.51 4.74
N HIS A 98 -11.27 33.61 5.24
CA HIS A 98 -12.02 34.85 5.51
C HIS A 98 -11.54 36.06 4.68
N GLY A 99 -10.31 36.04 4.16
CA GLY A 99 -9.72 37.13 3.39
C GLY A 99 -9.66 36.85 1.89
N SER A 100 -10.62 37.39 1.14
CA SER A 100 -10.60 37.39 -0.33
C SER A 100 -10.05 38.71 -0.87
N ASP A 101 -8.76 38.77 -1.24
CA ASP A 101 -8.25 39.84 -2.11
C ASP A 101 -6.96 39.43 -2.85
N PRO A 102 -6.86 39.56 -4.20
CA PRO A 102 -5.74 39.00 -4.97
C PRO A 102 -4.73 40.06 -5.47
N ALA A 103 -3.96 40.70 -4.57
CA ALA A 103 -2.85 41.57 -4.98
C ALA A 103 -1.69 41.69 -3.97
N SER A 104 -0.47 41.72 -4.52
CA SER A 104 0.73 42.40 -3.97
C SER A 104 1.27 41.99 -2.59
N ALA A 105 2.00 40.88 -2.53
CA ALA A 105 3.10 40.67 -1.57
C ALA A 105 4.29 39.98 -2.24
N SER A 106 5.12 40.74 -2.95
CA SER A 106 6.29 40.22 -3.67
C SER A 106 7.46 39.90 -2.72
N GLY A 107 7.57 38.66 -2.27
CA GLY A 107 8.70 38.14 -1.48
C GLY A 107 9.26 36.85 -2.09
N GLN A 108 10.53 36.89 -2.53
CA GLN A 108 11.19 35.76 -3.19
C GLN A 108 11.46 34.62 -2.19
N GLY A 109 11.08 33.37 -2.54
CA GLY A 109 11.61 32.17 -1.86
C GLY A 109 10.64 30.99 -1.67
N HIS A 110 9.32 31.19 -1.61
CA HIS A 110 8.44 30.16 -1.05
C HIS A 110 7.99 29.01 -1.97
N GLU A 111 7.94 29.20 -3.31
CA GLU A 111 7.65 28.08 -4.24
C GLU A 111 8.71 26.98 -4.19
N ALA A 112 9.97 27.35 -3.94
CA ALA A 112 11.08 26.41 -3.83
C ALA A 112 10.89 25.45 -2.63
N LEU A 113 10.39 25.94 -1.49
CA LEU A 113 10.26 25.14 -0.27
C LEU A 113 9.13 24.09 -0.36
N ILE A 114 8.00 24.44 -0.98
CA ILE A 114 6.90 23.49 -1.23
C ILE A 114 7.36 22.41 -2.22
N SER A 115 8.07 22.82 -3.28
CA SER A 115 8.66 21.90 -4.26
C SER A 115 9.72 20.98 -3.64
N SER A 116 10.54 21.49 -2.70
CA SER A 116 11.52 20.68 -1.96
C SER A 116 10.87 19.68 -1.02
N PHE A 117 9.76 20.03 -0.35
CA PHE A 117 9.03 19.10 0.52
C PHE A 117 8.47 17.89 -0.26
N LEU A 118 7.95 18.13 -1.46
CA LEU A 118 7.48 17.07 -2.36
C LEU A 118 8.62 16.23 -2.96
N ALA A 119 9.85 16.75 -3.01
CA ALA A 119 11.01 16.02 -3.51
C ALA A 119 11.65 15.08 -2.47
N ALA A 120 11.45 15.33 -1.16
CA ALA A 120 12.25 14.78 -0.08
C ALA A 120 11.88 13.35 0.38
N THR A 121 10.69 12.83 0.08
CA THR A 121 10.21 11.49 0.50
C THR A 121 10.83 10.32 -0.27
N GLN A 122 12.01 10.55 -0.87
CA GLN A 122 12.71 9.63 -1.75
C GLN A 122 13.76 8.78 -0.99
N HIS A 123 13.43 7.52 -0.64
CA HIS A 123 14.22 6.59 0.22
C HIS A 123 14.34 5.12 -0.32
N PRO A 124 15.52 4.43 -0.32
CA PRO A 124 15.69 2.96 -0.56
C PRO A 124 17.04 2.27 -0.12
N ARG A 125 17.28 0.99 -0.52
CA ARG A 125 18.54 0.32 -1.03
C ARG A 125 18.45 -1.24 -1.17
N THR A 126 18.66 -1.81 -2.37
CA THR A 126 18.95 -3.24 -2.70
C THR A 126 17.87 -4.34 -2.75
N VAL A 127 18.03 -5.23 -3.74
CA VAL A 127 17.33 -6.52 -3.85
C VAL A 127 18.01 -7.56 -2.97
N ALA A 128 17.26 -8.09 -2.03
CA ALA A 128 17.61 -9.29 -1.27
C ALA A 128 16.34 -10.15 -1.14
N HIS A 129 16.51 -11.44 -0.83
CA HIS A 129 15.48 -12.11 -0.05
C HIS A 129 15.54 -11.48 1.35
N ALA A 130 14.81 -10.38 1.54
CA ALA A 130 14.58 -9.68 2.80
C ALA A 130 13.35 -8.76 2.64
N ALA A 131 12.32 -8.99 3.44
CA ALA A 131 11.25 -8.03 3.73
C ALA A 131 10.43 -7.41 2.55
N LEU A 132 9.69 -8.24 1.80
CA LEU A 132 8.26 -7.89 1.54
C LEU A 132 7.35 -8.25 2.73
N ARG A 133 7.94 -8.79 3.81
CA ARG A 133 7.35 -8.98 5.13
C ARG A 133 7.08 -7.63 5.83
N GLN A 134 6.09 -6.87 5.34
CA GLN A 134 5.18 -6.25 6.31
C GLN A 134 4.48 -7.41 7.03
N ASP A 135 5.04 -7.83 8.16
CA ASP A 135 4.23 -8.38 9.23
C ASP A 135 3.63 -7.18 9.93
N ASN A 136 2.43 -6.83 9.45
CA ASN A 136 1.47 -6.04 10.17
C ASN A 136 0.68 -7.05 11.03
N PRO A 137 1.06 -7.31 12.31
CA PRO A 137 0.14 -8.01 13.20
C PRO A 137 -1.12 -7.14 13.35
N GLU A 138 -2.29 -7.80 13.43
CA GLU A 138 -3.57 -7.16 13.77
C GLU A 138 -3.97 -5.97 12.87
N ARG A 139 -3.93 -6.21 11.56
CA ARG A 139 -5.17 -6.03 10.79
C ARG A 139 -5.76 -7.41 10.60
N GLU A 140 -6.86 -7.68 11.30
CA GLU A 140 -7.68 -8.83 11.00
C GLU A 140 -8.10 -8.73 9.53
N THR A 141 -7.78 -9.75 8.74
CA THR A 141 -8.25 -9.82 7.36
C THR A 141 -9.71 -10.25 7.39
N GLY A 142 -10.59 -9.28 7.67
CA GLY A 142 -11.95 -9.33 7.14
C GLY A 142 -11.83 -9.63 5.65
N VAL A 143 -12.45 -10.74 5.24
CA VAL A 143 -12.50 -11.09 3.83
C VAL A 143 -13.62 -10.26 3.23
N ASP A 144 -13.30 -8.99 2.98
CA ASP A 144 -14.12 -8.09 2.17
C ASP A 144 -14.12 -8.64 0.75
N ASP A 145 -15.11 -9.49 0.50
CA ASP A 145 -15.42 -10.07 -0.80
C ASP A 145 -15.65 -8.92 -1.80
N GLU A 146 -15.23 -9.14 -3.05
CA GLU A 146 -15.59 -8.27 -4.18
C GLU A 146 -15.13 -6.80 -4.11
N SER A 147 -13.82 -6.57 -3.93
CA SER A 147 -13.20 -5.47 -4.70
C SER A 147 -13.19 -5.87 -6.19
N PRO A 148 -13.91 -5.17 -7.09
CA PRO A 148 -14.11 -5.63 -8.47
C PRO A 148 -12.82 -5.64 -9.31
N ASP A 149 -11.82 -4.82 -8.96
CA ASP A 149 -10.53 -4.79 -9.65
C ASP A 149 -9.71 -6.08 -9.43
N ASN A 150 -9.86 -6.75 -8.28
CA ASN A 150 -9.19 -8.02 -8.02
C ASN A 150 -9.69 -9.14 -8.95
N GLY A 151 -11.01 -9.20 -9.19
CA GLY A 151 -11.61 -10.12 -10.16
C GLY A 151 -11.17 -9.82 -11.60
N ALA A 152 -11.12 -8.53 -11.97
CA ALA A 152 -10.61 -8.08 -13.27
C ALA A 152 -9.12 -8.40 -13.46
N PHE A 153 -8.29 -8.29 -12.41
CA PHE A 153 -6.89 -8.70 -12.41
C PHE A 153 -6.75 -10.20 -12.68
N VAL A 154 -7.53 -11.04 -11.99
CA VAL A 154 -7.54 -12.51 -12.21
C VAL A 154 -7.95 -12.81 -13.65
N ALA A 155 -9.11 -12.31 -14.10
CA ALA A 155 -9.64 -12.53 -15.45
C ALA A 155 -8.62 -12.21 -16.56
N ARG A 156 -7.94 -11.06 -16.44
CA ARG A 156 -6.89 -10.59 -17.36
C ARG A 156 -5.65 -11.51 -17.43
N LEU A 157 -5.40 -12.33 -16.41
CA LEU A 157 -4.26 -13.25 -16.35
C LEU A 157 -4.63 -14.73 -16.58
N VAL A 158 -5.91 -15.14 -16.49
CA VAL A 158 -6.30 -16.57 -16.61
C VAL A 158 -5.76 -17.22 -17.87
N SER A 159 -5.99 -16.62 -19.04
CA SER A 159 -5.57 -17.18 -20.33
C SER A 159 -4.04 -17.35 -20.43
N PRO A 160 -3.21 -16.30 -20.29
CA PRO A 160 -1.75 -16.47 -20.37
C PRO A 160 -1.20 -17.33 -19.22
N ALA A 161 -1.75 -17.29 -18.01
CA ALA A 161 -1.30 -18.15 -16.91
C ALA A 161 -1.57 -19.64 -17.19
N ARG A 162 -2.72 -19.99 -17.77
CA ARG A 162 -3.01 -21.37 -18.22
C ARG A 162 -2.05 -21.81 -19.33
N ASP A 163 -1.69 -20.91 -20.23
CA ASP A 163 -0.75 -21.20 -21.32
C ASP A 163 0.69 -21.39 -20.86
N ILE A 164 1.12 -20.66 -19.84
CA ILE A 164 2.42 -20.86 -19.19
C ILE A 164 2.42 -22.11 -18.30
N ALA A 165 1.33 -22.40 -17.59
CA ALA A 165 1.19 -23.61 -16.79
C ALA A 165 1.38 -24.89 -17.62
N ARG A 166 0.70 -24.99 -18.77
CA ARG A 166 0.85 -26.14 -19.71
C ARG A 166 2.27 -26.32 -20.26
N LYS A 167 3.11 -25.28 -20.23
CA LYS A 167 4.50 -25.29 -20.73
C LYS A 167 5.56 -25.50 -19.64
N SER A 168 5.22 -25.24 -18.38
CA SER A 168 6.17 -25.19 -17.26
C SER A 168 5.90 -26.18 -16.13
N GLY A 169 4.70 -26.79 -16.11
CA GLY A 169 4.22 -27.62 -14.99
C GLY A 169 3.77 -26.82 -13.76
N ILE A 170 4.04 -25.51 -13.70
CA ILE A 170 3.67 -24.65 -12.57
C ILE A 170 2.15 -24.39 -12.61
N PRO A 171 1.37 -24.68 -11.54
CA PRO A 171 -0.07 -24.47 -11.54
C PRO A 171 -0.50 -23.03 -11.85
N HIS A 172 -1.51 -22.84 -12.71
CA HIS A 172 -1.92 -21.49 -13.12
C HIS A 172 -2.46 -20.64 -11.97
N GLN A 173 -3.12 -21.25 -10.97
CA GLN A 173 -3.57 -20.54 -9.77
C GLN A 173 -2.39 -19.98 -8.97
N LEU A 174 -1.29 -20.73 -8.88
CA LEU A 174 -0.06 -20.30 -8.20
C LEU A 174 0.59 -19.12 -8.92
N ILE A 175 0.69 -19.18 -10.27
CA ILE A 175 1.20 -18.08 -11.10
C ILE A 175 0.39 -16.80 -10.89
N ILE A 176 -0.95 -16.88 -10.93
CA ILE A 176 -1.83 -15.72 -10.73
C ILE A 176 -1.74 -15.19 -9.29
N ALA A 177 -1.69 -16.08 -8.29
CA ALA A 177 -1.64 -15.69 -6.89
C ALA A 177 -0.32 -15.04 -6.50
N GLN A 178 0.82 -15.51 -7.02
CA GLN A 178 2.10 -14.83 -6.85
C GLN A 178 2.11 -13.50 -7.60
N ALA A 179 1.60 -13.44 -8.83
CA ALA A 179 1.48 -12.17 -9.57
C ALA A 179 0.62 -11.14 -8.80
N ALA A 180 -0.47 -11.57 -8.16
CA ALA A 180 -1.31 -10.73 -7.29
C ALA A 180 -0.58 -10.30 -6.01
N LEU A 181 0.18 -11.19 -5.38
CA LEU A 181 0.96 -10.90 -4.16
C LEU A 181 2.07 -9.88 -4.41
N GLU A 182 2.93 -10.10 -5.41
CA GLU A 182 4.08 -9.23 -5.68
C GLU A 182 3.63 -7.84 -6.20
N SER A 183 2.60 -7.78 -7.06
CA SER A 183 2.10 -6.51 -7.64
C SER A 183 1.02 -5.81 -6.82
N GLY A 184 0.53 -6.41 -5.73
CA GLY A 184 -0.64 -5.92 -4.99
C GLY A 184 -1.89 -5.83 -5.87
N TRP A 185 -2.29 -6.94 -6.49
CA TRP A 185 -3.39 -7.03 -7.46
C TRP A 185 -3.22 -6.09 -8.68
N GLY A 186 -1.98 -5.80 -9.06
CA GLY A 186 -1.64 -4.90 -10.17
C GLY A 186 -1.51 -3.43 -9.80
N ASN A 187 -1.90 -3.03 -8.59
CA ASN A 187 -1.87 -1.63 -8.13
C ASN A 187 -0.43 -1.06 -8.05
N ARG A 188 0.58 -1.90 -7.86
CA ARG A 188 2.01 -1.51 -7.77
C ARG A 188 2.71 -1.65 -9.12
N GLN A 189 2.08 -1.17 -10.20
CA GLN A 189 2.62 -1.31 -11.55
C GLN A 189 3.88 -0.45 -11.76
N ILE A 190 4.98 -1.09 -12.16
CA ILE A 190 6.18 -0.40 -12.65
C ILE A 190 5.87 0.21 -14.02
N LEU A 191 6.12 1.51 -14.20
CA LEU A 191 5.93 2.23 -15.46
C LEU A 191 7.26 2.45 -16.20
N THR A 192 7.18 2.67 -17.51
CA THR A 192 8.28 3.21 -18.31
C THR A 192 8.44 4.72 -18.08
N ARG A 193 9.53 5.31 -18.57
CA ARG A 193 9.78 6.77 -18.51
C ARG A 193 8.67 7.58 -19.19
N GLU A 194 7.98 6.98 -20.16
CA GLU A 194 6.86 7.56 -20.91
C GLU A 194 5.49 7.28 -20.24
N GLY A 195 5.47 6.80 -19.00
CA GLY A 195 4.26 6.49 -18.24
C GLY A 195 3.51 5.23 -18.69
N LYS A 196 4.09 4.42 -19.60
CA LYS A 196 3.44 3.20 -20.12
C LYS A 196 3.63 2.02 -19.16
N PRO A 197 2.72 1.03 -19.13
CA PRO A 197 2.93 -0.21 -18.39
C PRO A 197 4.22 -0.94 -18.81
N SER A 198 5.03 -1.37 -17.85
CA SER A 198 6.13 -2.32 -18.10
C SER A 198 5.68 -3.79 -18.19
N PHE A 199 4.43 -4.06 -17.79
CA PHE A 199 3.85 -5.38 -17.52
C PHE A 199 4.61 -6.25 -16.47
N ASN A 200 5.61 -5.69 -15.78
CA ASN A 200 6.48 -6.40 -14.85
C ASN A 200 5.84 -6.57 -13.46
N LEU A 201 4.88 -7.50 -13.36
CA LEU A 201 4.13 -7.79 -12.13
C LEU A 201 4.98 -8.31 -10.96
N PHE A 202 6.15 -8.89 -11.25
CA PHE A 202 7.01 -9.54 -10.25
C PHE A 202 8.23 -8.70 -9.84
N GLY A 203 8.35 -7.46 -10.31
CA GLY A 203 9.48 -6.59 -9.99
C GLY A 203 10.84 -7.13 -10.46
N ILE A 204 10.88 -7.92 -11.54
CA ILE A 204 12.12 -8.58 -11.99
C ILE A 204 13.09 -7.52 -12.53
N LYS A 205 14.27 -7.43 -11.90
CA LYS A 205 15.32 -6.50 -12.31
C LYS A 205 16.03 -6.92 -13.59
N ALA A 206 16.50 -5.94 -14.35
CA ALA A 206 17.31 -6.17 -15.53
C ALA A 206 18.72 -6.58 -15.11
N THR A 207 19.15 -7.77 -15.54
CA THR A 207 20.46 -8.35 -15.29
C THR A 207 21.35 -8.19 -16.54
N PRO A 208 22.70 -8.32 -16.47
CA PRO A 208 23.57 -8.06 -17.63
C PRO A 208 23.32 -8.96 -18.86
N ASP A 209 22.74 -10.14 -18.66
CA ASP A 209 22.26 -11.06 -19.71
C ASP A 209 20.96 -10.60 -20.39
N TRP A 210 20.14 -9.77 -19.74
CA TRP A 210 18.87 -9.29 -20.29
C TRP A 210 19.10 -8.41 -21.53
N LYS A 211 18.47 -8.79 -22.66
CA LYS A 211 18.54 -8.06 -23.94
C LYS A 211 17.21 -7.44 -24.38
N GLY A 212 16.18 -7.51 -23.52
CA GLY A 212 14.90 -6.86 -23.77
C GLY A 212 14.90 -5.39 -23.35
N ALA A 213 13.75 -4.73 -23.51
CA ALA A 213 13.57 -3.35 -23.04
C ALA A 213 13.70 -3.24 -21.51
N THR A 214 14.01 -2.04 -21.02
CA THR A 214 14.19 -1.75 -19.60
C THR A 214 13.57 -0.41 -19.21
N THR A 215 13.30 -0.25 -17.92
CA THR A 215 12.95 1.04 -17.30
C THR A 215 13.80 1.21 -16.04
N GLU A 216 14.19 2.43 -15.73
CA GLU A 216 14.94 2.77 -14.51
C GLU A 216 14.01 3.54 -13.57
N ILE A 217 13.80 3.01 -12.36
CA ILE A 217 13.02 3.69 -11.32
C ILE A 217 13.83 3.81 -10.03
N ALA A 218 13.49 4.82 -9.22
CA ALA A 218 14.11 5.04 -7.93
C ALA A 218 13.28 4.35 -6.82
N THR A 219 13.68 3.15 -6.39
CA THR A 219 12.92 2.23 -5.50
C THR A 219 12.71 2.73 -4.05
N THR A 220 12.16 1.86 -3.17
CA THR A 220 12.35 1.80 -1.69
C THR A 220 12.73 0.37 -1.28
N GLU A 221 13.83 0.21 -0.54
CA GLU A 221 14.53 -1.01 -0.09
C GLU A 221 15.44 -0.59 1.14
N TYR A 222 16.36 -1.38 1.72
CA TYR A 222 17.31 -0.95 2.79
C TYR A 222 18.73 -1.61 2.74
N ILE A 223 19.82 -0.86 2.98
CA ILE A 223 21.20 -1.38 3.19
C ILE A 223 21.61 -1.17 4.65
N ASN A 224 22.08 -2.23 5.33
CA ASN A 224 22.53 -2.18 6.73
C ASN A 224 21.54 -1.50 7.71
N GLY A 225 20.23 -1.54 7.40
CA GLY A 225 19.16 -0.87 8.15
C GLY A 225 18.90 0.60 7.78
N VAL A 226 19.64 1.17 6.82
CA VAL A 226 19.56 2.57 6.37
C VAL A 226 18.93 2.67 4.98
N ALA A 227 18.26 3.79 4.70
CA ALA A 227 17.71 4.13 3.38
C ALA A 227 18.42 5.34 2.74
N GLU A 228 18.97 5.19 1.53
CA GLU A 228 19.83 6.13 0.80
C GLU A 228 19.65 5.97 -0.74
N LYS A 229 19.29 7.00 -1.53
CA LYS A 229 18.74 6.80 -2.89
C LYS A 229 19.55 5.87 -3.82
N VAL A 230 18.83 4.98 -4.52
CA VAL A 230 19.30 4.15 -5.63
C VAL A 230 18.34 4.27 -6.81
N LYS A 231 18.91 4.14 -8.00
CA LYS A 231 18.22 3.73 -9.20
C LYS A 231 18.27 2.20 -9.28
N ALA A 232 17.19 1.57 -9.72
CA ALA A 232 17.18 0.17 -10.08
C ALA A 232 16.52 -0.02 -11.45
N THR A 233 17.17 -0.81 -12.28
CA THR A 233 16.72 -1.11 -13.64
C THR A 233 15.85 -2.35 -13.64
N PHE A 234 14.66 -2.27 -14.23
CA PHE A 234 13.68 -3.35 -14.31
C PHE A 234 13.46 -3.77 -15.76
N ARG A 235 13.11 -5.05 -15.94
CA ARG A 235 12.73 -5.61 -17.25
C ARG A 235 11.41 -4.98 -17.69
N VAL A 236 11.28 -4.68 -18.98
CA VAL A 236 10.04 -4.22 -19.63
C VAL A 236 9.63 -5.27 -20.65
N TYR A 237 8.40 -5.75 -20.54
CA TYR A 237 7.82 -6.78 -21.40
C TYR A 237 6.83 -6.15 -22.39
N LYS A 238 6.44 -6.88 -23.44
CA LYS A 238 5.47 -6.36 -24.43
C LYS A 238 4.02 -6.48 -23.96
N ASN A 239 3.77 -7.43 -23.05
CA ASN A 239 2.45 -7.83 -22.56
C ASN A 239 2.64 -8.70 -21.28
N TYR A 240 1.54 -9.11 -20.64
CA TYR A 240 1.61 -9.97 -19.44
C TYR A 240 2.08 -11.41 -19.72
N ALA A 241 1.80 -12.00 -20.88
CA ALA A 241 2.24 -13.36 -21.20
C ALA A 241 3.78 -13.47 -21.28
N ASP A 242 4.45 -12.48 -21.86
CA ASP A 242 5.92 -12.34 -21.83
C ASP A 242 6.44 -12.33 -20.38
N ALA A 243 5.80 -11.55 -19.49
CA ALA A 243 6.18 -11.42 -18.08
C ALA A 243 5.96 -12.72 -17.27
N LEU A 244 4.81 -13.39 -17.47
CA LEU A 244 4.52 -14.70 -16.86
C LEU A 244 5.48 -15.79 -17.39
N SER A 245 5.91 -15.69 -18.65
CA SER A 245 6.86 -16.62 -19.28
C SER A 245 8.27 -16.50 -18.70
N ASP A 246 8.80 -15.27 -18.58
CA ASP A 246 10.11 -15.02 -17.98
C ASP A 246 10.15 -15.41 -16.49
N TYR A 247 9.04 -15.17 -15.79
CA TYR A 247 8.83 -15.62 -14.41
C TYR A 247 8.85 -17.16 -14.27
N ALA A 248 8.09 -17.88 -15.10
CA ALA A 248 8.09 -19.34 -15.10
C ALA A 248 9.46 -19.91 -15.53
N ALA A 249 10.18 -19.22 -16.41
CA ALA A 249 11.56 -19.57 -16.77
C ALA A 249 12.53 -19.41 -15.59
N PHE A 250 12.35 -18.42 -14.72
CA PHE A 250 13.13 -18.28 -13.49
C PHE A 250 12.89 -19.44 -12.50
N LEU A 251 11.62 -19.82 -12.27
CA LEU A 251 11.30 -20.95 -11.39
C LEU A 251 11.79 -22.30 -11.97
N THR A 252 11.53 -22.57 -13.24
CA THR A 252 11.90 -23.86 -13.89
C THR A 252 13.41 -24.07 -14.06
N ARG A 253 14.18 -23.01 -14.31
CA ARG A 253 15.65 -23.11 -14.50
C ARG A 253 16.44 -23.19 -13.19
N ASN A 254 15.84 -22.86 -12.05
CA ASN A 254 16.53 -22.80 -10.77
C ASN A 254 16.33 -24.12 -9.99
N PRO A 255 17.40 -24.89 -9.68
CA PRO A 255 17.30 -26.14 -8.93
C PRO A 255 16.59 -25.99 -7.57
N ARG A 256 16.70 -24.80 -6.97
CA ARG A 256 16.03 -24.39 -5.73
C ARG A 256 14.51 -24.58 -5.73
N TYR A 257 13.86 -24.50 -6.89
CA TYR A 257 12.39 -24.48 -7.00
C TYR A 257 11.82 -25.72 -7.71
N GLN A 258 12.60 -26.77 -7.96
CA GLN A 258 12.09 -28.01 -8.58
C GLN A 258 10.98 -28.66 -7.74
N ASN A 259 11.07 -28.55 -6.42
CA ASN A 259 10.04 -29.03 -5.48
C ASN A 259 8.69 -28.30 -5.64
N VAL A 260 8.66 -27.09 -6.20
CA VAL A 260 7.43 -26.33 -6.49
C VAL A 260 6.67 -26.94 -7.67
N ILE A 261 7.42 -27.41 -8.69
CA ILE A 261 6.88 -28.02 -9.92
C ILE A 261 6.44 -29.46 -9.63
N ASN A 262 7.20 -30.18 -8.81
CA ASN A 262 6.92 -31.56 -8.41
C ASN A 262 5.98 -31.67 -7.19
N SER A 263 5.32 -30.57 -6.77
CA SER A 263 4.45 -30.57 -5.60
C SER A 263 3.08 -31.22 -5.90
N PRO A 264 2.58 -32.12 -5.02
CA PRO A 264 1.30 -32.80 -5.23
C PRO A 264 0.06 -31.92 -5.01
N SER A 265 0.22 -30.73 -4.42
CA SER A 265 -0.87 -29.76 -4.22
C SER A 265 -0.34 -28.32 -4.16
N LEU A 266 -1.26 -27.35 -4.18
CA LEU A 266 -0.93 -25.92 -4.13
C LEU A 266 -0.33 -25.51 -2.78
N GLU A 267 -0.76 -26.14 -1.68
CA GLU A 267 -0.19 -25.98 -0.34
C GLU A 267 1.28 -26.40 -0.34
N HIS A 268 1.57 -27.58 -0.90
CA HIS A 268 2.94 -28.08 -1.01
C HIS A 268 3.79 -27.16 -1.87
N ALA A 269 3.25 -26.62 -2.97
CA ALA A 269 3.96 -25.68 -3.84
C ALA A 269 4.26 -24.34 -3.14
N ALA A 270 3.29 -23.79 -2.39
CA ALA A 270 3.47 -22.56 -1.60
C ALA A 270 4.51 -22.75 -0.48
N HIS A 271 4.50 -23.90 0.21
CA HIS A 271 5.52 -24.24 1.19
C HIS A 271 6.89 -24.53 0.54
N ALA A 272 6.95 -25.15 -0.64
CA ALA A 272 8.18 -25.38 -1.39
C ALA A 272 8.84 -24.07 -1.85
N LEU A 273 8.05 -23.05 -2.23
CA LEU A 273 8.54 -21.70 -2.50
C LEU A 273 9.18 -21.06 -1.26
N GLN A 274 8.48 -21.10 -0.11
CA GLN A 274 9.00 -20.56 1.14
C GLN A 274 10.26 -21.31 1.61
N ASN A 275 10.28 -22.64 1.53
CA ASN A 275 11.42 -23.48 1.94
C ASN A 275 12.61 -23.35 0.96
N GLY A 276 12.35 -23.08 -0.33
CA GLY A 276 13.37 -22.63 -1.28
C GLY A 276 13.89 -21.21 -1.01
N GLY A 277 13.30 -20.49 -0.05
CA GLY A 277 13.68 -19.12 0.32
C GLY A 277 13.21 -18.05 -0.65
N TYR A 278 12.15 -18.30 -1.44
CA TYR A 278 11.61 -17.34 -2.43
C TYR A 278 11.28 -15.98 -1.80
N ALA A 279 10.82 -15.97 -0.56
CA ALA A 279 10.84 -14.81 0.31
C ALA A 279 11.43 -15.22 1.66
N THR A 280 12.04 -14.27 2.39
CA THR A 280 12.30 -14.50 3.83
C THR A 280 11.02 -14.54 4.65
N ASP A 281 9.90 -14.02 4.10
CA ASP A 281 8.68 -13.70 4.82
C ASP A 281 8.21 -14.85 5.71
N PRO A 282 8.40 -14.66 7.02
CA PRO A 282 7.50 -15.90 8.49
C PRO A 282 6.02 -16.26 8.25
N ASN A 283 5.46 -15.85 7.11
CA ASN A 283 4.06 -16.04 6.72
C ASN A 283 3.87 -16.22 5.19
N TYR A 284 4.92 -16.33 4.35
CA TYR A 284 4.79 -16.30 2.88
C TYR A 284 3.77 -17.31 2.33
N ALA A 285 3.93 -18.59 2.65
CA ALA A 285 3.05 -19.65 2.18
C ALA A 285 1.59 -19.43 2.67
N LYS A 286 1.40 -18.90 3.88
CA LYS A 286 0.07 -18.56 4.43
C LYS A 286 -0.58 -17.39 3.66
N LYS A 287 0.18 -16.31 3.41
CA LYS A 287 -0.27 -15.16 2.60
C LYS A 287 -0.62 -15.60 1.18
N LEU A 288 0.24 -16.42 0.56
CA LEU A 288 0.03 -16.94 -0.79
C LEU A 288 -1.17 -17.90 -0.87
N MET A 289 -1.33 -18.84 0.07
CA MET A 289 -2.48 -19.75 0.08
C MET A 289 -3.82 -19.04 0.28
N ASN A 290 -3.87 -17.92 1.00
CA ASN A 290 -5.08 -17.10 1.09
C ASN A 290 -5.47 -16.53 -0.28
N ILE A 291 -4.49 -16.06 -1.05
CA ILE A 291 -4.70 -15.52 -2.41
C ILE A 291 -5.07 -16.65 -3.38
N ILE A 292 -4.44 -17.82 -3.29
CA ILE A 292 -4.77 -19.00 -4.12
C ILE A 292 -6.25 -19.36 -3.97
N ARG A 293 -6.78 -19.47 -2.74
CA ARG A 293 -8.20 -19.79 -2.51
C ARG A 293 -9.14 -18.72 -3.07
N TYR A 294 -8.76 -17.44 -3.04
CA TYR A 294 -9.52 -16.37 -3.70
C TYR A 294 -9.53 -16.55 -5.24
N VAL A 295 -8.38 -16.85 -5.84
CA VAL A 295 -8.26 -17.13 -7.27
C VAL A 295 -9.13 -18.34 -7.66
N GLU A 296 -9.11 -19.42 -6.89
CA GLU A 296 -9.92 -20.62 -7.14
C GLU A 296 -11.42 -20.38 -7.03
N LYS A 297 -11.86 -19.58 -6.05
CA LYS A 297 -13.25 -19.12 -5.96
C LYS A 297 -13.67 -18.32 -7.20
N ASN A 298 -12.83 -17.39 -7.66
CA ASN A 298 -13.10 -16.56 -8.84
C ASN A 298 -13.15 -17.41 -10.13
N LEU A 299 -12.20 -18.34 -10.31
CA LEU A 299 -12.17 -19.24 -11.47
C LEU A 299 -13.40 -20.16 -11.52
N SER A 300 -13.86 -20.65 -10.36
CA SER A 300 -15.03 -21.51 -10.26
C SER A 300 -16.34 -20.74 -10.47
N GLY A 301 -16.48 -19.57 -9.82
CA GLY A 301 -17.67 -18.72 -9.96
C GLY A 301 -17.89 -18.22 -11.39
N ALA A 302 -16.81 -17.88 -12.10
CA ALA A 302 -16.89 -17.52 -13.52
C ALA A 302 -17.44 -18.69 -14.38
N ALA A 303 -17.00 -19.93 -14.13
CA ALA A 303 -17.47 -21.10 -14.88
C ALA A 303 -18.95 -21.42 -14.61
N GLU A 304 -19.40 -21.34 -13.36
CA GLU A 304 -20.81 -21.54 -12.99
C GLU A 304 -21.72 -20.45 -13.56
N ASN A 305 -21.26 -19.20 -13.66
CA ASN A 305 -22.03 -18.12 -14.27
C ASN A 305 -22.15 -18.32 -15.79
N TYR A 306 -21.06 -18.61 -16.50
CA TYR A 306 -21.13 -18.94 -17.94
C TYR A 306 -22.06 -20.12 -18.24
N LYS A 307 -22.14 -21.11 -17.34
CA LYS A 307 -23.08 -22.22 -17.46
C LYS A 307 -24.53 -21.77 -17.29
N LYS A 308 -24.84 -20.97 -16.27
CA LYS A 308 -26.21 -20.43 -16.06
C LYS A 308 -26.66 -19.51 -17.19
N ASP A 309 -25.76 -18.69 -17.73
CA ASP A 309 -26.05 -17.82 -18.87
C ASP A 309 -26.37 -18.68 -20.11
N PHE A 310 -25.67 -19.81 -20.30
CA PHE A 310 -25.99 -20.76 -21.37
C PHE A 310 -27.34 -21.47 -21.12
N ASP A 311 -27.56 -21.98 -19.89
CA ASP A 311 -28.80 -22.64 -19.44
C ASP A 311 -30.03 -21.69 -19.38
N THR A 312 -29.87 -20.39 -19.69
CA THR A 312 -30.96 -19.40 -19.81
C THR A 312 -31.10 -18.78 -21.21
N LEU A 313 -30.25 -19.16 -22.16
CA LEU A 313 -30.27 -18.70 -23.56
C LEU A 313 -30.75 -19.77 -24.55
N PHE A 314 -31.04 -20.99 -24.08
CA PHE A 314 -31.45 -22.16 -24.87
C PHE A 314 -32.55 -22.98 -24.18
#